data_AF-A0A529L637-F1
#
_entry.id   AF-A0A529L637-F1
#
_cell.length_a   1.000
_cell.length_b   1.000
_cell.length_c   1.000
_cell.angle_alpha   90.00
_cell.angle_beta   90.00
_cell.angle_gamma   90.00
#
_symmetry.space_group_name_H-M   'P 1'
#
loop_
_entity.id
_entity.type
_entity.pdbx_description
1 polymer ?
#
loop_
_entity_poly.entity_id
_entity_poly.type
_entity_poly.pdbx_seq_one_letter_code
_entity_poly.pdbx_strand_id
1 'polypeptide(L)'
;PFAHTPAFVGSHVDGYDNMVKGILEHFWKGQERTQIEGTINIIPGFDGFCVGNNRELKRLLDVMGVSYTLIQDASDQFDTPSDGEYRMYDGGTKINEVKKALNAEATLSLQHHNTRKTLGYCEEVGQATASFHYPLGVQATDEFLMEVAAISGKEIPEAIRLERGRLVDAMADSQSWLHGKKYAIYGDPDFVHAMARFVMETGGEPTHCLATNGTSAWEADLKKLLASSPFGKAAQVWAGKDLWALRSLLFTEPVDLLIGNSYGKYLERDTGTPLIRLMFPIFDRHH
;
A
#
# COMPACT_ATOMS: atom_id res chain seq x y z
N PRO A 1 -10.28 14.89 18.25
CA PRO A 1 -8.93 14.34 17.92
C PRO A 1 -8.02 15.44 17.35
N PHE A 2 -6.70 15.35 17.57
CA PHE A 2 -5.72 16.30 17.02
C PHE A 2 -4.35 15.61 16.87
N ALA A 3 -3.48 16.17 16.04
CA ALA A 3 -2.09 15.71 15.89
C ALA A 3 -1.19 16.88 15.45
N HIS A 4 0.10 16.84 15.79
CA HIS A 4 1.09 17.74 15.22
C HIS A 4 1.60 17.16 13.89
N THR A 5 1.45 17.91 12.80
CA THR A 5 1.83 17.49 11.43
C THR A 5 2.79 18.49 10.77
N PRO A 6 4.00 18.71 11.34
CA PRO A 6 4.94 19.69 10.80
C PRO A 6 5.47 19.26 9.43
N ALA A 7 5.23 20.10 8.41
CA ALA A 7 5.62 19.80 7.02
C ALA A 7 7.14 19.63 6.79
N PHE A 8 7.97 20.10 7.73
CA PHE A 8 9.43 19.96 7.68
C PHE A 8 9.95 18.64 8.28
N VAL A 9 9.06 17.75 8.72
CA VAL A 9 9.41 16.41 9.23
C VAL A 9 8.73 15.35 8.38
N GLY A 10 9.53 14.51 7.72
CA GLY A 10 9.00 13.39 6.93
C GLY A 10 8.26 13.87 5.68
N SER A 11 7.09 13.28 5.42
CA SER A 11 6.24 13.60 4.26
C SER A 11 4.75 13.43 4.57
N HIS A 12 3.88 13.37 3.55
CA HIS A 12 2.44 13.17 3.70
C HIS A 12 2.10 11.84 4.42
N VAL A 13 2.90 10.78 4.25
CA VAL A 13 2.67 9.50 4.95
C VAL A 13 2.90 9.61 6.46
N ASP A 14 3.82 10.48 6.91
CA ASP A 14 4.01 10.75 8.33
C ASP A 14 2.87 11.59 8.91
N GLY A 15 2.29 12.47 8.07
CA GLY A 15 1.06 13.19 8.39
C GLY A 15 -0.14 12.25 8.56
N TYR A 16 -0.28 11.26 7.67
CA TYR A 16 -1.27 10.19 7.78
C TYR A 16 -1.11 9.44 9.11
N ASP A 17 0.09 8.92 9.39
CA ASP A 17 0.42 8.19 10.63
C ASP A 17 0.08 9.01 11.89
N ASN A 18 0.55 10.25 11.95
CA ASN A 18 0.31 11.13 13.09
C ASN A 18 -1.18 11.38 13.33
N MET A 19 -1.95 11.58 12.26
CA MET A 19 -3.38 11.87 12.37
C MET A 19 -4.19 10.63 12.75
N VAL A 20 -3.87 9.45 12.19
CA VAL A 20 -4.52 8.20 12.58
C VAL A 20 -4.25 7.91 14.05
N LYS A 21 -2.98 7.96 14.50
CA LYS A 21 -2.66 7.85 15.93
C LYS A 21 -3.44 8.84 16.78
N GLY A 22 -3.51 10.12 16.38
CA GLY A 22 -4.24 11.15 17.13
C GLY A 22 -5.75 10.91 17.21
N ILE A 23 -6.33 10.21 16.22
CA ILE A 23 -7.73 9.78 16.25
C ILE A 23 -7.91 8.60 17.21
N LEU A 24 -7.07 7.56 17.10
CA LEU A 24 -7.14 6.39 17.98
C LEU A 24 -6.91 6.80 19.45
N GLU A 25 -5.84 7.56 19.72
CA GLU A 25 -5.51 8.04 21.07
C GLU A 25 -6.65 8.86 21.68
N HIS A 26 -7.33 9.69 20.88
CA HIS A 26 -8.45 10.48 21.37
C HIS A 26 -9.62 9.62 21.88
N PHE A 27 -9.87 8.47 21.25
CA PHE A 27 -10.99 7.59 21.63
C PHE A 27 -10.58 6.48 22.60
N TRP A 28 -9.32 6.06 22.62
CA TRP A 28 -8.85 4.90 23.38
C TRP A 28 -8.20 5.26 24.71
N LYS A 29 -7.64 6.46 24.85
CA LYS A 29 -6.91 6.86 26.06
C LYS A 29 -7.79 6.78 27.31
N GLY A 30 -7.31 6.03 28.30
CA GLY A 30 -8.01 5.83 29.57
C GLY A 30 -9.22 4.87 29.50
N GLN A 31 -9.45 4.22 28.36
CA GLN A 31 -10.46 3.16 28.24
C GLN A 31 -9.86 1.81 28.62
N GLU A 32 -10.68 0.93 29.18
CA GLU A 32 -10.31 -0.46 29.45
C GLU A 32 -10.45 -1.30 28.17
N ARG A 33 -9.42 -2.10 27.87
CA ARG A 33 -9.44 -3.04 26.73
C ARG A 33 -9.99 -4.39 27.19
N THR A 34 -10.95 -4.92 26.43
CA THR A 34 -11.37 -6.33 26.51
C THR A 34 -11.19 -6.95 25.14
N GLN A 35 -10.16 -7.78 24.98
CA GLN A 35 -9.85 -8.42 23.70
C GLN A 35 -11.03 -9.26 23.18
N ILE A 36 -11.31 -9.13 21.88
CA ILE A 36 -12.27 -9.95 21.15
C ILE A 36 -11.47 -10.77 20.13
N GLU A 37 -11.32 -12.06 20.42
CA GLU A 37 -10.62 -13.02 19.54
C GLU A 37 -11.21 -13.05 18.13
N GLY A 38 -10.35 -13.20 17.13
CA GLY A 38 -10.66 -13.27 15.72
C GLY A 38 -11.10 -11.95 15.07
N THR A 39 -10.98 -10.82 15.77
CA THR A 39 -11.33 -9.50 15.23
C THR A 39 -10.10 -8.66 14.88
N ILE A 40 -10.14 -8.03 13.70
CA ILE A 40 -8.99 -7.38 13.09
C ILE A 40 -9.30 -5.92 12.76
N ASN A 41 -8.43 -5.00 13.14
CA ASN A 41 -8.45 -3.66 12.55
C ASN A 41 -7.55 -3.65 11.31
N ILE A 42 -7.97 -2.94 10.26
CA ILE A 42 -7.15 -2.75 9.07
C ILE A 42 -6.98 -1.26 8.81
N ILE A 43 -5.73 -0.84 8.59
CA ILE A 43 -5.38 0.53 8.21
C ILE A 43 -4.84 0.48 6.76
N PRO A 44 -5.54 1.07 5.76
CA PRO A 44 -5.15 0.94 4.37
C PRO A 44 -3.93 1.81 3.99
N GLY A 45 -3.69 2.90 4.73
CA GLY A 45 -2.62 3.84 4.45
C GLY A 45 -3.03 4.92 3.44
N PHE A 46 -2.08 5.78 3.07
CA PHE A 46 -2.29 6.80 2.05
C PHE A 46 -2.29 6.14 0.66
N ASP A 47 -3.43 6.17 -0.04
CA ASP A 47 -3.59 5.41 -1.28
C ASP A 47 -4.37 6.18 -2.35
N GLY A 48 -3.72 6.41 -3.50
CA GLY A 48 -4.34 7.03 -4.68
C GLY A 48 -5.44 6.17 -5.31
N PHE A 49 -5.45 4.87 -5.02
CA PHE A 49 -6.42 3.89 -5.51
C PHE A 49 -7.42 3.46 -4.42
N CYS A 50 -7.54 4.23 -3.32
CA CYS A 50 -8.33 3.85 -2.16
C CYS A 50 -9.80 3.48 -2.46
N VAL A 51 -10.41 4.07 -3.50
CA VAL A 51 -11.78 3.72 -3.94
C VAL A 51 -11.86 2.24 -4.35
N GLY A 52 -11.02 1.81 -5.29
CA GLY A 52 -11.00 0.43 -5.77
C GLY A 52 -10.42 -0.52 -4.73
N ASN A 53 -9.29 -0.14 -4.14
CA ASN A 53 -8.56 -1.00 -3.21
C ASN A 53 -9.34 -1.29 -1.93
N ASN A 54 -10.00 -0.30 -1.32
CA ASN A 54 -10.79 -0.55 -0.11
C ASN A 54 -12.03 -1.39 -0.42
N ARG A 55 -12.65 -1.24 -1.60
CA ARG A 55 -13.78 -2.08 -2.02
C ARG A 55 -13.34 -3.53 -2.22
N GLU A 56 -12.19 -3.75 -2.85
CA GLU A 56 -11.64 -5.09 -3.04
C GLU A 56 -11.23 -5.73 -1.71
N LEU A 57 -10.60 -4.95 -0.83
CA LEU A 57 -10.26 -5.39 0.52
C LEU A 57 -11.49 -5.85 1.29
N LYS A 58 -12.56 -5.04 1.31
CA LYS A 58 -13.83 -5.41 1.95
C LYS A 58 -14.39 -6.69 1.33
N ARG A 59 -14.44 -6.79 -0.01
CA ARG A 59 -14.92 -7.98 -0.71
C ARG A 59 -14.16 -9.25 -0.29
N LEU A 60 -12.83 -9.21 -0.26
CA LEU A 60 -12.01 -10.35 0.15
C LEU A 60 -12.30 -10.78 1.59
N LEU A 61 -12.33 -9.82 2.52
CA LEU A 61 -12.57 -10.08 3.94
C LEU A 61 -14.00 -10.58 4.22
N ASP A 62 -14.98 -10.00 3.52
CA ASP A 62 -16.38 -10.41 3.60
C ASP A 62 -16.57 -11.84 3.06
N VAL A 63 -15.92 -12.18 1.94
CA VAL A 63 -15.93 -13.53 1.37
C VAL A 63 -15.28 -14.54 2.33
N MET A 64 -14.20 -14.16 3.02
CA MET A 64 -13.59 -14.98 4.07
C MET A 64 -14.44 -15.06 5.36
N GLY A 65 -15.46 -14.21 5.50
CA GLY A 65 -16.26 -14.13 6.73
C GLY A 65 -15.47 -13.62 7.93
N VAL A 66 -14.53 -12.72 7.70
CA VAL A 66 -13.68 -12.10 8.73
C VAL A 66 -14.43 -10.97 9.42
N SER A 67 -14.28 -10.87 10.75
CA SER A 67 -14.78 -9.71 11.51
C SER A 67 -13.71 -8.63 11.55
N TYR A 68 -13.91 -7.52 10.86
CA TYR A 68 -12.92 -6.45 10.79
C TYR A 68 -13.50 -5.05 10.98
N THR A 69 -12.62 -4.10 11.32
CA THR A 69 -12.89 -2.66 11.25
C THR A 69 -11.88 -2.00 10.32
N LEU A 70 -12.35 -1.36 9.25
CA LEU A 70 -11.49 -0.59 8.35
C LEU A 70 -11.34 0.86 8.88
N ILE A 71 -10.13 1.22 9.29
CA ILE A 71 -9.80 2.53 9.89
C ILE A 71 -9.32 3.47 8.79
N GLN A 72 -10.02 4.60 8.58
CA GLN A 72 -9.80 5.57 7.49
C GLN A 72 -10.24 5.05 6.11
N ASP A 73 -11.51 4.68 6.01
CA ASP A 73 -12.09 4.33 4.72
C ASP A 73 -12.62 5.56 3.97
N ALA A 74 -11.94 5.97 2.90
CA ALA A 74 -12.33 7.10 2.06
C ALA A 74 -12.98 6.69 0.72
N SER A 75 -13.32 5.41 0.54
CA SER A 75 -13.76 4.88 -0.75
C SER A 75 -15.06 5.51 -1.29
N ASP A 76 -16.04 5.78 -0.44
CA ASP A 76 -17.28 6.45 -0.85
C ASP A 76 -17.10 7.97 -0.91
N GLN A 77 -16.32 8.54 0.02
CA GLN A 77 -16.06 9.97 0.12
C GLN A 77 -15.45 10.56 -1.16
N PHE A 78 -14.62 9.77 -1.86
CA PHE A 78 -13.98 10.15 -3.12
C PHE A 78 -14.67 9.59 -4.37
N ASP A 79 -15.88 9.02 -4.25
CA ASP A 79 -16.64 8.44 -5.36
C ASP A 79 -18.17 8.63 -5.21
N THR A 80 -18.58 9.83 -4.81
CA THR A 80 -20.01 10.16 -4.64
C THR A 80 -20.74 10.25 -5.99
N PRO A 81 -22.01 9.79 -6.08
CA PRO A 81 -22.74 9.81 -7.34
C PRO A 81 -23.11 11.24 -7.78
N SER A 82 -23.11 11.47 -9.09
CA SER A 82 -23.66 12.70 -9.70
C SER A 82 -25.15 12.53 -10.01
N ASP A 83 -25.98 12.57 -8.97
CA ASP A 83 -27.44 12.37 -9.03
C ASP A 83 -28.26 13.66 -8.82
N GLY A 84 -27.59 14.82 -8.81
CA GLY A 84 -28.19 16.13 -8.56
C GLY A 84 -28.06 16.60 -7.10
N GLU A 85 -27.56 15.77 -6.19
CA GLU A 85 -27.25 16.14 -4.82
C GLU A 85 -25.73 16.19 -4.59
N TYR A 86 -25.24 17.30 -4.01
CA TYR A 86 -23.86 17.37 -3.55
C TYR A 86 -23.74 16.81 -2.14
N ARG A 87 -22.96 15.73 -1.99
CA ARG A 87 -22.65 15.12 -0.70
C ARG A 87 -21.31 15.62 -0.20
N MET A 88 -21.34 16.46 0.83
CA MET A 88 -20.12 16.91 1.50
C MET A 88 -19.41 15.75 2.22
N TYR A 89 -20.19 14.80 2.77
CA TYR A 89 -19.68 13.63 3.47
C TYR A 89 -20.43 12.38 3.01
N ASP A 90 -19.70 11.29 2.76
CA ASP A 90 -20.30 9.99 2.45
C ASP A 90 -19.41 8.82 2.92
N GLY A 91 -20.04 7.71 3.31
CA GLY A 91 -19.35 6.52 3.83
C GLY A 91 -18.60 6.74 5.14
N GLY A 92 -17.31 6.38 5.15
CA GLY A 92 -16.38 6.55 6.27
C GLY A 92 -16.53 5.54 7.41
N THR A 93 -15.41 5.28 8.10
CA THR A 93 -15.39 4.49 9.35
C THR A 93 -16.29 5.12 10.40
N LYS A 94 -17.21 4.36 11.00
CA LYS A 94 -18.11 4.95 12.00
C LYS A 94 -17.35 5.24 13.29
N ILE A 95 -17.69 6.34 13.96
CA ILE A 95 -17.05 6.74 15.24
C ILE A 95 -17.14 5.62 16.29
N ASN A 96 -18.27 4.91 16.35
CA ASN A 96 -18.45 3.80 17.28
C ASN A 96 -17.58 2.59 16.93
N GLU A 97 -17.26 2.37 15.65
CA GLU A 97 -16.32 1.32 15.24
C GLU A 97 -14.90 1.69 15.65
N VAL A 98 -14.48 2.96 15.48
CA VAL A 98 -13.18 3.44 15.96
C VAL A 98 -13.03 3.23 17.48
N LYS A 99 -14.08 3.46 18.26
CA LYS A 99 -14.06 3.17 19.72
C LYS A 99 -13.95 1.67 20.01
N LYS A 100 -14.74 0.85 19.31
CA LYS A 100 -14.74 -0.62 19.48
C LYS A 100 -13.42 -1.26 19.01
N ALA A 101 -12.73 -0.64 18.05
CA ALA A 101 -11.47 -1.11 17.51
C ALA A 101 -10.37 -1.29 18.56
N LEU A 102 -10.44 -0.62 19.72
CA LEU A 102 -9.54 -0.88 20.86
C LEU A 102 -9.54 -2.37 21.28
N ASN A 103 -10.70 -3.01 21.17
CA ASN A 103 -10.92 -4.38 21.62
C ASN A 103 -10.52 -5.43 20.58
N ALA A 104 -10.07 -5.02 19.39
CA ALA A 104 -9.60 -5.96 18.38
C ALA A 104 -8.41 -6.80 18.90
N GLU A 105 -8.29 -8.03 18.42
CA GLU A 105 -7.14 -8.90 18.71
C GLU A 105 -5.87 -8.33 18.07
N ALA A 106 -5.97 -7.95 16.80
CA ALA A 106 -4.85 -7.45 16.02
C ALA A 106 -5.19 -6.19 15.21
N THR A 107 -4.18 -5.37 14.95
CA THR A 107 -4.24 -4.27 13.99
C THR A 107 -3.21 -4.49 12.87
N LEU A 108 -3.70 -4.59 11.65
CA LEU A 108 -2.90 -4.78 10.44
C LEU A 108 -2.81 -3.47 9.65
N SER A 109 -1.60 -3.08 9.26
CA SER A 109 -1.39 -1.99 8.32
C SER A 109 -1.04 -2.51 6.94
N LEU A 110 -1.72 -2.04 5.91
CA LEU A 110 -1.39 -2.39 4.53
C LEU A 110 -0.16 -1.63 4.00
N GLN A 111 0.32 -0.63 4.74
CA GLN A 111 1.46 0.20 4.36
C GLN A 111 2.31 0.54 5.58
N HIS A 112 3.42 -0.17 5.75
CA HIS A 112 4.32 -0.07 6.90
C HIS A 112 4.76 1.38 7.21
N HIS A 113 5.19 2.13 6.20
CA HIS A 113 5.72 3.48 6.41
C HIS A 113 4.64 4.52 6.73
N ASN A 114 3.37 4.18 6.56
CA ASN A 114 2.22 5.02 6.86
C ASN A 114 1.73 4.90 8.31
N THR A 115 2.23 3.95 9.10
CA THR A 115 1.61 3.60 10.39
C THR A 115 2.60 3.26 11.51
N ARG A 116 3.87 3.66 11.40
CA ARG A 116 4.91 3.27 12.38
C ARG A 116 4.56 3.71 13.80
N LYS A 117 4.09 4.93 14.00
CA LYS A 117 3.66 5.43 15.33
C LYS A 117 2.31 4.87 15.72
N THR A 118 1.41 4.69 14.76
CA THR A 118 0.07 4.14 14.97
C THR A 118 0.13 2.70 15.46
N LEU A 119 0.94 1.84 14.83
CA LEU A 119 1.11 0.45 15.26
C LEU A 119 1.83 0.37 16.61
N GLY A 120 2.85 1.19 16.85
CA GLY A 120 3.46 1.31 18.18
C GLY A 120 2.43 1.65 19.27
N TYR A 121 1.48 2.54 18.99
CA TYR A 121 0.38 2.83 19.92
C TYR A 121 -0.59 1.64 20.08
N CYS A 122 -0.87 0.89 19.02
CA CYS A 122 -1.70 -0.32 19.08
C CYS A 122 -1.04 -1.41 19.95
N GLU A 123 0.28 -1.57 19.85
CA GLU A 123 1.08 -2.47 20.69
C GLU A 123 1.07 -2.02 22.16
N GLU A 124 1.22 -0.71 22.42
CA GLU A 124 1.16 -0.14 23.78
C GLU A 124 -0.17 -0.42 24.48
N VAL A 125 -1.28 -0.48 23.74
CA VAL A 125 -2.60 -0.84 24.29
C VAL A 125 -2.86 -2.36 24.28
N GLY A 126 -1.88 -3.17 23.86
CA GLY A 126 -1.88 -4.62 23.97
C GLY A 126 -2.50 -5.38 22.80
N GLN A 127 -2.60 -4.77 21.61
CA GLN A 127 -2.99 -5.48 20.38
C GLN A 127 -1.77 -6.13 19.73
N ALA A 128 -1.98 -7.26 19.05
CA ALA A 128 -1.01 -7.75 18.08
C ALA A 128 -0.95 -6.80 16.88
N THR A 129 0.20 -6.69 16.23
CA THR A 129 0.38 -5.83 15.05
C THR A 129 1.12 -6.57 13.95
N ALA A 130 0.72 -6.28 12.72
CA ALA A 130 1.51 -6.61 11.54
C ALA A 130 1.42 -5.48 10.52
N SER A 131 2.42 -5.41 9.65
CA SER A 131 2.45 -4.42 8.58
C SER A 131 2.92 -5.03 7.28
N PHE A 132 2.31 -4.60 6.19
CA PHE A 132 2.62 -5.00 4.83
C PHE A 132 3.17 -3.82 4.03
N HIS A 133 3.77 -4.11 2.88
CA HIS A 133 4.17 -3.12 1.91
C HIS A 133 3.20 -3.19 0.72
N TYR A 134 2.10 -2.44 0.77
CA TYR A 134 1.10 -2.26 -0.30
C TYR A 134 0.79 -3.58 -1.06
N PRO A 135 0.08 -4.55 -0.44
CA PRO A 135 0.08 -5.95 -0.88
C PRO A 135 -0.40 -6.14 -2.32
N LEU A 136 0.56 -6.26 -3.25
CA LEU A 136 0.35 -6.28 -4.68
C LEU A 136 1.14 -7.44 -5.30
N GLY A 137 0.50 -8.15 -6.22
CA GLY A 137 1.03 -9.39 -6.81
C GLY A 137 0.58 -10.64 -6.05
N VAL A 138 1.01 -11.81 -6.53
CA VAL A 138 0.52 -13.09 -6.01
C VAL A 138 0.99 -13.31 -4.59
N GLN A 139 2.29 -13.18 -4.34
CA GLN A 139 2.83 -13.59 -3.05
C GLN A 139 2.48 -12.59 -1.94
N ALA A 140 2.44 -11.29 -2.25
CA ALA A 140 2.08 -10.28 -1.25
C ALA A 140 0.60 -10.40 -0.82
N THR A 141 -0.29 -10.71 -1.78
CA THR A 141 -1.69 -11.02 -1.45
C THR A 141 -1.79 -12.34 -0.67
N ASP A 142 -1.05 -13.37 -1.04
CA ASP A 142 -1.01 -14.64 -0.29
C ASP A 142 -0.59 -14.41 1.17
N GLU A 143 0.50 -13.66 1.41
CA GLU A 143 0.99 -13.33 2.76
C GLU A 143 -0.05 -12.58 3.59
N PHE A 144 -0.69 -11.57 3.00
CA PHE A 144 -1.75 -10.82 3.68
C PHE A 144 -2.93 -11.71 4.07
N LEU A 145 -3.44 -12.52 3.14
CA LEU A 145 -4.59 -13.37 3.40
C LEU A 145 -4.27 -14.53 4.35
N MET A 146 -3.04 -15.05 4.34
CA MET A 146 -2.59 -16.05 5.31
C MET A 146 -2.51 -15.47 6.73
N GLU A 147 -2.02 -14.24 6.89
CA GLU A 147 -2.00 -13.56 8.20
C GLU A 147 -3.43 -13.31 8.71
N VAL A 148 -4.32 -12.82 7.84
CA VAL A 148 -5.74 -12.64 8.16
C VAL A 148 -6.38 -13.97 8.56
N ALA A 149 -6.12 -15.05 7.84
CA ALA A 149 -6.63 -16.38 8.15
C ALA A 149 -6.11 -16.89 9.51
N ALA A 150 -4.82 -16.68 9.79
CA ALA A 150 -4.19 -17.09 11.05
C ALA A 150 -4.81 -16.40 12.26
N ILE A 151 -5.04 -15.09 12.18
CA ILE A 151 -5.62 -14.30 13.28
C ILE A 151 -7.13 -14.59 13.41
N SER A 152 -7.87 -14.57 12.31
CA SER A 152 -9.33 -14.72 12.33
C SER A 152 -9.81 -16.16 12.57
N GLY A 153 -8.93 -17.14 12.41
CA GLY A 153 -9.29 -18.57 12.38
C GLY A 153 -10.18 -18.96 11.19
N LYS A 154 -10.27 -18.11 10.16
CA LYS A 154 -11.06 -18.35 8.95
C LYS A 154 -10.19 -18.98 7.87
N GLU A 155 -10.70 -20.02 7.21
CA GLU A 155 -10.06 -20.58 6.04
C GLU A 155 -10.18 -19.64 4.83
N ILE A 156 -9.19 -19.65 3.93
CA ILE A 156 -9.27 -18.94 2.66
C ILE A 156 -10.22 -19.71 1.72
N PRO A 157 -11.39 -19.14 1.34
CA PRO A 157 -12.39 -19.84 0.54
C PRO A 157 -11.91 -20.19 -0.86
N GLU A 158 -12.51 -21.23 -1.45
CA GLU A 158 -12.20 -21.68 -2.81
C GLU A 158 -12.39 -20.58 -3.87
N ALA A 159 -13.34 -19.65 -3.67
CA ALA A 159 -13.54 -18.52 -4.56
C ALA A 159 -12.27 -17.67 -4.73
N ILE A 160 -11.57 -17.37 -3.62
CA ILE A 160 -10.31 -16.60 -3.65
C ILE A 160 -9.17 -17.45 -4.21
N ARG A 161 -9.13 -18.75 -3.89
CA ARG A 161 -8.14 -19.67 -4.47
C ARG A 161 -8.25 -19.75 -6.00
N LEU A 162 -9.48 -19.72 -6.53
CA LEU A 162 -9.75 -19.70 -7.96
C LEU A 162 -9.33 -18.37 -8.61
N GLU A 163 -9.59 -17.24 -7.96
CA GLU A 163 -9.11 -15.92 -8.42
C GLU A 163 -7.58 -15.86 -8.48
N ARG A 164 -6.91 -16.38 -7.45
CA ARG A 164 -5.45 -16.55 -7.45
C ARG A 164 -4.98 -17.42 -8.62
N GLY A 165 -5.64 -18.54 -8.87
CA GLY A 165 -5.31 -19.42 -10.00
C GLY A 165 -5.45 -18.73 -11.36
N ARG A 166 -6.49 -17.91 -11.55
CA ARG A 166 -6.71 -17.11 -12.76
C ARG A 166 -5.64 -16.01 -12.95
N LEU A 167 -5.17 -15.40 -11.87
CA LEU A 167 -4.06 -14.45 -11.94
C LEU A 167 -2.77 -15.14 -12.40
N VAL A 168 -2.46 -16.30 -11.82
CA VAL A 168 -1.27 -17.10 -12.20
C VAL A 168 -1.34 -17.55 -13.67
N ASP A 169 -2.52 -17.97 -14.13
CA ASP A 169 -2.78 -18.31 -15.54
C ASP A 169 -2.52 -17.12 -16.46
N ALA A 170 -3.06 -15.94 -16.15
CA ALA A 170 -2.83 -14.72 -16.92
C ALA A 170 -1.35 -14.30 -16.95
N MET A 171 -0.61 -14.49 -15.84
CA MET A 171 0.83 -14.27 -15.79
C MET A 171 1.56 -15.24 -16.72
N ALA A 172 1.19 -16.53 -16.73
CA ALA A 172 1.79 -17.54 -17.60
C ALA A 172 1.53 -17.25 -19.10
N ASP A 173 0.33 -16.83 -19.45
CA ASP A 173 -0.04 -16.47 -20.83
C ASP A 173 0.73 -15.25 -21.35
N SER A 174 1.06 -14.31 -20.46
CA SER A 174 1.64 -13.01 -20.82
C SER A 174 3.15 -12.91 -20.59
N GLN A 175 3.77 -13.87 -19.89
CA GLN A 175 5.16 -13.78 -19.43
C GLN A 175 6.17 -13.49 -20.54
N SER A 176 5.94 -13.98 -21.77
CA SER A 176 6.88 -13.79 -22.89
C SER A 176 7.05 -12.31 -23.27
N TRP A 177 6.06 -11.47 -22.97
CA TRP A 177 6.13 -10.03 -23.16
C TRP A 177 6.78 -9.30 -21.98
N LEU A 178 6.69 -9.87 -20.78
CA LEU A 178 7.11 -9.27 -19.51
C LEU A 178 8.55 -9.62 -19.14
N HIS A 179 8.98 -10.85 -19.42
CA HIS A 179 10.30 -11.36 -19.04
C HIS A 179 11.43 -10.46 -19.56
N GLY A 180 12.33 -10.07 -18.66
CA GLY A 180 13.50 -9.25 -18.94
C GLY A 180 13.20 -7.77 -19.23
N LYS A 181 11.94 -7.31 -19.13
CA LYS A 181 11.64 -5.88 -19.20
C LYS A 181 12.27 -5.15 -18.02
N LYS A 182 12.90 -4.01 -18.29
CA LYS A 182 13.53 -3.16 -17.28
C LYS A 182 12.61 -2.01 -16.88
N TYR A 183 12.56 -1.74 -15.59
CA TYR A 183 11.68 -0.75 -15.01
C TYR A 183 12.43 0.27 -14.16
N ALA A 184 12.05 1.53 -14.31
CA ALA A 184 12.23 2.54 -13.28
C ALA A 184 10.91 2.68 -12.52
N ILE A 185 10.95 2.67 -11.19
CA ILE A 185 9.77 2.69 -10.33
C ILE A 185 9.97 3.79 -9.29
N TYR A 186 9.01 4.70 -9.18
CA TYR A 186 9.03 5.68 -8.09
C TYR A 186 7.65 5.90 -7.46
N GLY A 187 7.67 6.30 -6.20
CA GLY A 187 6.48 6.59 -5.42
C GLY A 187 6.76 6.58 -3.92
N ASP A 188 5.72 6.30 -3.14
CA ASP A 188 5.86 6.09 -1.71
C ASP A 188 6.58 4.77 -1.42
N PRO A 189 7.24 4.64 -0.26
CA PRO A 189 8.16 3.54 0.01
C PRO A 189 7.48 2.16 -0.07
N ASP A 190 6.27 2.04 0.48
CA ASP A 190 5.47 0.80 0.44
C ASP A 190 5.04 0.42 -0.99
N PHE A 191 4.60 1.41 -1.79
CA PHE A 191 4.25 1.19 -3.20
C PHE A 191 5.45 0.71 -4.02
N VAL A 192 6.60 1.38 -3.90
CA VAL A 192 7.81 1.00 -4.65
C VAL A 192 8.25 -0.40 -4.29
N HIS A 193 8.18 -0.77 -3.00
CA HIS A 193 8.50 -2.11 -2.52
C HIS A 193 7.59 -3.16 -3.15
N ALA A 194 6.27 -2.94 -3.11
CA ALA A 194 5.30 -3.86 -3.68
C ALA A 194 5.41 -3.99 -5.20
N MET A 195 5.58 -2.85 -5.89
CA MET A 195 5.66 -2.81 -7.34
C MET A 195 6.95 -3.51 -7.82
N ALA A 196 8.07 -3.30 -7.13
CA ALA A 196 9.31 -4.02 -7.42
C ALA A 196 9.16 -5.54 -7.21
N ARG A 197 8.48 -5.96 -6.14
CA ARG A 197 8.16 -7.37 -5.89
C ARG A 197 7.37 -7.97 -7.05
N PHE A 198 6.26 -7.35 -7.44
CA PHE A 198 5.41 -7.89 -8.49
C PHE A 198 6.08 -7.86 -9.87
N VAL A 199 6.87 -6.83 -10.17
CA VAL A 199 7.72 -6.82 -11.37
C VAL A 199 8.62 -8.06 -11.41
N MET A 200 9.27 -8.40 -10.30
CA MET A 200 10.10 -9.62 -10.24
C MET A 200 9.30 -10.92 -10.35
N GLU A 201 8.06 -10.97 -9.82
CA GLU A 201 7.17 -12.13 -9.99
C GLU A 201 6.81 -12.36 -11.47
N THR A 202 6.77 -11.29 -12.28
CA THR A 202 6.54 -11.38 -13.74
C THR A 202 7.83 -11.60 -14.56
N GLY A 203 8.98 -11.75 -13.89
CA GLY A 203 10.28 -11.89 -14.55
C GLY A 203 10.87 -10.57 -15.10
N GLY A 204 10.34 -9.43 -14.67
CA GLY A 204 10.86 -8.11 -14.98
C GLY A 204 11.94 -7.66 -13.99
N GLU A 205 12.76 -6.69 -14.40
CA GLU A 205 13.90 -6.16 -13.67
C GLU A 205 13.61 -4.74 -13.13
N PRO A 206 13.41 -4.54 -11.81
CA PRO A 206 13.16 -3.21 -11.24
C PRO A 206 14.47 -2.42 -11.08
N THR A 207 15.12 -2.08 -12.20
CA THR A 207 16.46 -1.49 -12.29
C THR A 207 16.65 -0.24 -11.42
N HIS A 208 15.72 0.71 -11.46
CA HIS A 208 15.81 1.95 -10.68
C HIS A 208 14.61 2.10 -9.75
N CYS A 209 14.78 1.83 -8.46
CA CYS A 209 13.73 2.00 -7.46
C CYS A 209 13.98 3.26 -6.63
N LEU A 210 13.07 4.24 -6.68
CA LEU A 210 13.28 5.55 -6.04
C LEU A 210 12.08 5.95 -5.16
N ALA A 211 12.37 6.37 -3.94
CA ALA A 211 11.38 7.01 -3.07
C ALA A 211 12.00 8.27 -2.45
N THR A 212 11.45 9.43 -2.78
CA THR A 212 11.92 10.72 -2.23
C THR A 212 11.77 10.77 -0.71
N ASN A 213 10.69 10.21 -0.18
CA ASN A 213 10.43 10.03 1.25
C ASN A 213 10.92 8.68 1.79
N GLY A 214 11.70 7.93 1.00
CA GLY A 214 12.38 6.72 1.45
C GLY A 214 13.42 7.02 2.54
N THR A 215 13.49 6.13 3.53
CA THR A 215 14.50 6.18 4.60
C THR A 215 15.63 5.18 4.35
N SER A 216 16.71 5.27 5.11
CA SER A 216 17.79 4.26 5.08
C SER A 216 17.30 2.87 5.49
N ALA A 217 16.31 2.79 6.40
CA ALA A 217 15.67 1.53 6.77
C ALA A 217 14.93 0.92 5.57
N TRP A 218 14.09 1.72 4.90
CA TRP A 218 13.42 1.30 3.67
C TRP A 218 14.39 0.84 2.59
N GLU A 219 15.51 1.57 2.40
CA GLU A 219 16.53 1.19 1.43
C GLU A 219 17.12 -0.20 1.74
N ALA A 220 17.41 -0.48 3.02
CA ALA A 220 17.91 -1.78 3.44
C ALA A 220 16.87 -2.89 3.22
N ASP A 221 15.61 -2.64 3.56
CA ASP A 221 14.51 -3.61 3.41
C ASP A 221 14.25 -3.92 1.93
N LEU A 222 14.20 -2.91 1.07
CA LEU A 222 14.04 -3.11 -0.37
C LEU A 222 15.24 -3.84 -0.98
N LYS A 223 16.48 -3.54 -0.58
CA LYS A 223 17.66 -4.29 -1.02
C LYS A 223 17.57 -5.77 -0.65
N LYS A 224 17.05 -6.09 0.53
CA LYS A 224 16.81 -7.48 0.95
C LYS A 224 15.78 -8.17 0.06
N LEU A 225 14.67 -7.50 -0.25
CA LEU A 225 13.67 -8.00 -1.20
C LEU A 225 14.30 -8.25 -2.57
N LEU A 226 15.02 -7.28 -3.13
CA LEU A 226 15.63 -7.38 -4.46
C LEU A 226 16.63 -8.55 -4.53
N ALA A 227 17.39 -8.79 -3.46
CA ALA A 227 18.33 -9.91 -3.38
C ALA A 227 17.66 -11.30 -3.32
N SER A 228 16.34 -11.37 -3.06
CA SER A 228 15.60 -12.64 -3.01
C SER A 228 15.30 -13.23 -4.40
N SER A 229 15.51 -12.46 -5.46
CA SER A 229 15.19 -12.87 -6.84
C SER A 229 16.36 -12.59 -7.79
N PRO A 230 16.63 -13.48 -8.77
CA PRO A 230 17.65 -13.22 -9.80
C PRO A 230 17.34 -11.96 -10.63
N PHE A 231 16.06 -11.58 -10.76
CA PHE A 231 15.63 -10.40 -11.49
C PHE A 231 15.92 -9.08 -10.75
N GLY A 232 16.22 -9.13 -9.44
CA GLY A 232 16.64 -7.97 -8.66
C GLY A 232 18.15 -7.71 -8.70
N LYS A 233 18.94 -8.54 -9.39
CA LYS A 233 20.42 -8.50 -9.35
C LYS A 233 21.02 -7.15 -9.78
N ALA A 234 20.42 -6.49 -10.77
CA ALA A 234 20.89 -5.21 -11.31
C ALA A 234 20.15 -4.00 -10.70
N ALA A 235 19.25 -4.23 -9.74
CA ALA A 235 18.43 -3.18 -9.17
C ALA A 235 19.23 -2.27 -8.24
N GLN A 236 18.93 -0.98 -8.31
CA GLN A 236 19.49 0.07 -7.48
C GLN A 236 18.36 0.76 -6.72
N VAL A 237 18.63 1.11 -5.46
CA VAL A 237 17.64 1.74 -4.57
C VAL A 237 18.09 3.14 -4.21
N TRP A 238 17.18 4.10 -4.36
CA TRP A 238 17.45 5.52 -4.28
C TRP A 238 16.54 6.19 -3.25
N ALA A 239 16.93 6.13 -1.97
CA ALA A 239 16.26 6.87 -0.91
C ALA A 239 16.64 8.36 -0.93
N GLY A 240 15.66 9.23 -0.68
CA GLY A 240 15.88 10.67 -0.55
C GLY A 240 16.31 11.37 -1.84
N LYS A 241 16.10 10.75 -3.00
CA LYS A 241 16.37 11.34 -4.32
C LYS A 241 15.06 11.80 -4.96
N ASP A 242 15.16 12.74 -5.88
CA ASP A 242 14.01 13.30 -6.59
C ASP A 242 13.94 12.81 -8.05
N LEU A 243 12.93 13.30 -8.78
CA LEU A 243 12.75 12.95 -10.19
C LEU A 243 13.82 13.55 -11.11
N TRP A 244 14.57 14.57 -10.66
CA TRP A 244 15.69 15.10 -11.44
C TRP A 244 16.90 14.15 -11.41
N ALA A 245 17.15 13.53 -10.24
CA ALA A 245 18.08 12.42 -10.15
C ALA A 245 17.61 11.24 -11.03
N LEU A 246 16.33 10.87 -10.96
CA LEU A 246 15.78 9.79 -11.79
C LEU A 246 15.93 10.08 -13.29
N ARG A 247 15.69 11.33 -13.70
CA ARG A 247 15.92 11.78 -15.08
C ARG A 247 17.33 11.46 -15.56
N SER A 248 18.32 11.68 -14.71
CA SER A 248 19.73 11.43 -15.05
C SER A 248 19.99 9.93 -15.22
N LEU A 249 19.45 9.11 -14.32
CA LEU A 249 19.53 7.63 -14.40
C LEU A 249 18.92 7.10 -15.69
N LEU A 250 17.76 7.63 -16.10
CA LEU A 250 17.08 7.22 -17.33
C LEU A 250 17.85 7.58 -18.62
N PHE A 251 18.74 8.58 -18.58
CA PHE A 251 19.64 8.85 -19.71
C PHE A 251 20.87 7.94 -19.72
N THR A 252 21.44 7.63 -18.56
CA THR A 252 22.71 6.89 -18.46
C THR A 252 22.52 5.38 -18.45
N GLU A 253 21.42 4.91 -17.87
CA GLU A 253 21.03 3.51 -17.69
C GLU A 253 19.56 3.36 -18.08
N PRO A 254 19.24 3.44 -19.39
CA PRO A 254 17.86 3.44 -19.87
C PRO A 254 17.13 2.14 -19.54
N VAL A 255 15.83 2.26 -19.33
CA VAL A 255 14.90 1.18 -19.03
C VAL A 255 13.75 1.18 -20.04
N ASP A 256 13.00 0.09 -20.11
CA ASP A 256 11.89 -0.04 -21.06
C ASP A 256 10.65 0.76 -20.63
N LEU A 257 10.37 0.80 -19.32
CA LEU A 257 9.16 1.38 -18.77
C LEU A 257 9.43 2.16 -17.49
N LEU A 258 8.73 3.28 -17.32
CA LEU A 258 8.70 4.06 -16.09
C LEU A 258 7.34 3.83 -15.40
N ILE A 259 7.35 3.38 -14.15
CA ILE A 259 6.15 3.27 -13.32
C ILE A 259 6.18 4.38 -12.27
N GLY A 260 5.11 5.17 -12.22
CA GLY A 260 5.00 6.26 -11.24
C GLY A 260 3.70 7.04 -11.36
N ASN A 261 3.79 8.35 -11.24
CA ASN A 261 2.65 9.27 -11.20
C ASN A 261 2.69 10.29 -12.35
N SER A 262 1.73 11.22 -12.41
CA SER A 262 1.63 12.17 -13.53
C SER A 262 2.86 13.07 -13.72
N TYR A 263 3.70 13.28 -12.71
CA TYR A 263 4.94 14.05 -12.88
C TYR A 263 5.95 13.33 -13.77
N GLY A 264 5.89 12.00 -13.86
CA GLY A 264 6.76 11.18 -14.70
C GLY A 264 6.57 11.44 -16.20
N LYS A 265 5.49 12.12 -16.62
CA LYS A 265 5.29 12.54 -18.01
C LYS A 265 6.40 13.46 -18.51
N TYR A 266 7.04 14.21 -17.60
CA TYR A 266 8.18 15.05 -17.95
C TYR A 266 9.44 14.21 -18.18
N LEU A 267 9.60 13.10 -17.44
CA LEU A 267 10.66 12.15 -17.69
C LEU A 267 10.43 11.43 -19.01
N GLU A 268 9.21 10.96 -19.28
CA GLU A 268 8.82 10.37 -20.56
C GLU A 268 9.15 11.30 -21.74
N ARG A 269 8.78 12.59 -21.65
CA ARG A 269 9.11 13.60 -22.66
C ARG A 269 10.61 13.77 -22.86
N ASP A 270 11.36 13.80 -21.77
CA ASP A 270 12.78 14.15 -21.80
C ASP A 270 13.67 12.97 -22.22
N THR A 271 13.34 11.75 -21.78
CA THR A 271 14.18 10.54 -21.93
C THR A 271 13.63 9.55 -22.96
N GLY A 272 12.38 9.74 -23.40
CA GLY A 272 11.69 8.79 -24.27
C GLY A 272 11.21 7.52 -23.57
N THR A 273 11.31 7.43 -22.23
CA THR A 273 10.89 6.25 -21.44
C THR A 273 9.38 6.30 -21.15
N PRO A 274 8.55 5.42 -21.71
CA PRO A 274 7.09 5.48 -21.55
C PRO A 274 6.63 5.34 -20.10
N LEU A 275 5.67 6.18 -19.68
CA LEU A 275 5.12 6.20 -18.32
C LEU A 275 3.84 5.36 -18.17
N ILE A 276 3.88 4.41 -17.24
CA ILE A 276 2.73 3.71 -16.65
C ILE A 276 2.36 4.40 -15.33
N ARG A 277 1.09 4.76 -15.17
CA ARG A 277 0.57 5.54 -14.03
C ARG A 277 -0.06 4.62 -13.00
N LEU A 278 0.66 4.35 -11.90
CA LEU A 278 0.22 3.49 -10.80
C LEU A 278 0.50 4.10 -9.42
N MET A 279 0.91 5.38 -9.36
CA MET A 279 1.17 6.08 -8.11
C MET A 279 0.45 7.42 -8.07
N PHE A 280 0.05 7.85 -6.88
CA PHE A 280 -0.52 9.17 -6.66
C PHE A 280 0.50 10.30 -6.95
N PRO A 281 0.08 11.44 -7.52
CA PRO A 281 -1.22 11.71 -8.12
C PRO A 281 -1.29 11.30 -9.60
N ILE A 282 -2.49 10.93 -10.05
CA ILE A 282 -2.81 10.72 -11.47
C ILE A 282 -3.78 11.83 -11.90
N PHE A 283 -3.24 12.91 -12.45
CA PHE A 283 -4.01 14.10 -12.87
C PHE A 283 -4.41 14.07 -14.34
N ASP A 284 -3.61 13.41 -15.18
CA ASP A 284 -3.75 13.48 -16.64
C ASP A 284 -4.41 12.24 -17.26
N ARG A 285 -5.14 11.47 -16.44
CA ARG A 285 -6.03 10.36 -16.84
C ARG A 285 -7.28 10.40 -15.97
N HIS A 286 -8.43 10.00 -16.51
CA HIS A 286 -9.70 9.95 -15.80
C HIS A 286 -10.22 8.51 -15.83
N HIS A 287 -10.42 7.93 -14.64
CA HIS A 287 -11.04 6.62 -14.36
C HIS A 287 -10.96 5.61 -15.53
#